data_AF-A0A9D8XDK7-F1
#
_entry.id   AF-A0A9D8XDK7-F1
#
_cell.length_a   1.000
_cell.length_b   1.000
_cell.length_c   1.000
_cell.angle_alpha   90.00
_cell.angle_beta   90.00
_cell.angle_gamma   90.00
#
_symmetry.space_group_name_H-M   'P 1'
#
loop_
_entity.id
_entity.type
_entity.pdbx_description
1 polymer ?
#
loop_
_entity_poly.entity_id
_entity_poly.type
_entity_poly.pdbx_seq_one_letter_code
_entity_poly.pdbx_strand_id
1 'polypeptide(L)'
;MFGRFFYGQCSLREAFWKFSILGLLVTGALARLSMILLKQTANYDPRFFRILLNNLSILNMNTTVVIWLCLYITTFLALVAYSFLCIGGMWNTYKEYEKSKILAFICLFLVCITAYFAIKASIY
;
A
#
# COMPACT_ATOMS: atom_id res chain seq x y z
N MET A 1 -2.09 12.02 15.80
CA MET A 1 -1.74 10.62 16.15
C MET A 1 -0.62 10.06 15.27
N PHE A 2 -0.68 10.21 13.95
CA PHE A 2 0.38 9.76 13.03
C PHE A 2 1.79 10.34 13.31
N GLY A 3 1.87 11.61 13.73
CA GLY A 3 3.15 12.21 14.13
C GLY A 3 3.82 11.48 15.31
N ARG A 4 3.04 10.99 16.29
CA ARG A 4 3.59 10.24 17.44
C ARG A 4 4.16 8.88 17.04
N PHE A 5 3.60 8.25 16.00
CA PHE A 5 4.14 7.03 15.41
C PHE A 5 5.48 7.28 14.68
N PHE A 6 5.62 8.45 14.03
CA PHE A 6 6.85 8.85 13.38
C PHE A 6 8.00 9.11 14.36
N TYR A 7 7.68 9.75 15.49
CA TYR A 7 8.61 10.02 16.58
C TYR A 7 8.80 8.84 17.54
N GLY A 8 8.34 7.63 17.21
CA GLY A 8 8.58 6.44 18.05
C GLY A 8 7.90 6.44 19.42
N GLN A 9 7.01 7.41 19.72
CA GLN A 9 6.37 7.61 21.03
C GLN A 9 5.13 6.72 21.24
N CYS A 10 4.86 5.79 20.33
CA CYS A 10 3.73 4.85 20.43
C CYS A 10 4.20 3.52 21.04
N SER A 11 3.33 2.89 21.82
CA SER A 11 3.58 1.54 22.30
C SER A 11 3.73 0.57 21.12
N LEU A 12 4.67 -0.38 21.19
CA LEU A 12 4.96 -1.32 20.10
C LEU A 12 3.69 -2.05 19.63
N ARG A 13 2.83 -2.45 20.56
CA ARG A 13 1.56 -3.12 20.26
C ARG A 13 0.64 -2.25 19.41
N GLU A 14 0.49 -0.97 19.73
CA GLU A 14 -0.36 -0.06 18.97
C GLU A 14 0.25 0.31 17.61
N ALA A 15 1.56 0.54 17.58
CA ALA A 15 2.34 0.77 16.37
C ALA A 15 2.21 -0.40 15.37
N PHE A 16 2.29 -1.63 15.88
CA PHE A 16 2.20 -2.85 15.07
C PHE A 16 0.77 -3.13 14.59
N TRP A 17 -0.21 -3.18 15.50
CA TRP A 17 -1.57 -3.59 15.15
C TRP A 17 -2.38 -2.49 14.47
N LYS A 18 -2.45 -1.30 15.07
CA LYS A 18 -3.35 -0.23 14.60
C LYS A 18 -2.78 0.48 13.37
N PHE A 19 -1.48 0.78 13.40
CA PHE A 19 -0.85 1.56 12.34
C PHE A 19 -0.27 0.68 11.23
N SER A 20 0.48 -0.38 11.55
CA SER A 20 1.07 -1.21 10.48
C SER A 20 0.08 -2.19 9.87
N ILE A 21 -0.41 -3.18 10.63
CA ILE A 21 -1.25 -4.25 10.06
C ILE A 21 -2.56 -3.70 9.50
N LEU A 22 -3.35 -2.99 10.32
CA LEU A 22 -4.67 -2.54 9.91
C LEU A 22 -4.57 -1.51 8.77
N GLY A 23 -3.59 -0.61 8.84
CA GLY A 23 -3.31 0.37 7.79
C GLY A 23 -2.90 -0.25 6.46
N LEU A 24 -1.99 -1.23 6.46
CA LEU A 24 -1.58 -1.97 5.26
C LEU A 24 -2.72 -2.80 4.67
N LEU A 25 -3.59 -3.37 5.52
CA LEU A 25 -4.72 -4.16 5.07
C LEU A 25 -5.78 -3.29 4.38
N VAL A 26 -6.10 -2.12 4.95
CA VAL A 26 -7.06 -1.17 4.37
C VAL A 26 -6.51 -0.56 3.07
N THR A 27 -5.26 -0.09 3.08
CA THR A 27 -4.63 0.49 1.88
C THR A 27 -4.44 -0.56 0.78
N GLY A 28 -4.08 -1.79 1.12
CA GLY A 28 -3.98 -2.91 0.19
C GLY A 28 -5.34 -3.30 -0.40
N ALA A 29 -6.39 -3.33 0.42
CA ALA A 29 -7.75 -3.59 -0.05
C ALA A 29 -8.25 -2.51 -1.03
N LEU A 30 -7.99 -1.23 -0.73
CA LEU A 30 -8.31 -0.11 -1.63
C LEU A 30 -7.55 -0.19 -2.96
N ALA A 31 -6.25 -0.47 -2.91
CA ALA A 31 -5.44 -0.64 -4.12
C ALA A 31 -5.98 -1.80 -4.97
N ARG A 32 -6.32 -2.94 -4.35
CA ARG A 32 -6.91 -4.09 -5.05
C ARG A 32 -8.29 -3.80 -5.65
N LEU A 33 -9.17 -3.12 -4.92
CA LEU A 33 -10.47 -2.69 -5.45
C LEU A 33 -10.31 -1.78 -6.66
N SER A 34 -9.40 -0.81 -6.59
CA SER A 34 -9.13 0.09 -7.73
C SER A 34 -8.61 -0.67 -8.95
N MET A 35 -7.80 -1.72 -8.75
CA MET A 35 -7.33 -2.58 -9.84
C MET A 35 -8.47 -3.40 -10.47
N ILE A 36 -9.37 -3.96 -9.66
CA ILE A 36 -10.53 -4.73 -10.15
C ILE A 36 -11.45 -3.84 -10.98
N LEU A 37 -11.74 -2.63 -10.50
CA LEU A 37 -12.58 -1.66 -11.21
C LEU A 37 -11.94 -1.23 -12.54
N LEU A 38 -10.61 -1.07 -12.54
CA LEU A 38 -9.86 -0.79 -13.77
C LEU A 38 -9.90 -1.98 -14.76
N LYS A 39 -9.76 -3.22 -14.30
CA LYS A 39 -9.88 -4.42 -15.15
C LYS A 39 -11.29 -4.59 -15.72
N GLN A 40 -12.31 -4.31 -14.91
CA GLN A 40 -13.71 -4.40 -15.32
C GLN A 40 -14.07 -3.34 -16.38
N THR A 41 -13.53 -2.12 -16.26
CA THR A 41 -13.72 -1.08 -17.27
C THR A 41 -12.95 -1.33 -18.57
N ALA A 42 -11.89 -2.14 -18.52
CA ALA A 42 -11.10 -2.57 -19.67
C ALA A 42 -11.52 -3.94 -20.24
N ASN A 43 -12.69 -4.48 -19.86
CA ASN A 43 -13.25 -5.74 -20.39
C ASN A 43 -12.35 -6.99 -20.22
N TYR A 44 -11.47 -7.03 -19.20
CA TYR A 44 -10.62 -8.19 -18.89
C TYR A 44 -9.75 -8.70 -20.06
N ASP A 45 -9.40 -7.83 -21.00
CA ASP A 45 -8.61 -8.25 -22.17
C ASP A 45 -7.16 -8.60 -21.75
N PRO A 46 -6.58 -9.73 -22.19
CA PRO A 46 -5.19 -10.11 -21.89
C PRO A 46 -4.14 -9.14 -22.47
N ARG A 47 -4.56 -8.21 -23.34
CA ARG A 47 -3.73 -7.11 -23.88
C ARG A 47 -3.97 -5.78 -23.14
N PHE A 48 -4.27 -5.86 -21.84
CA PHE A 48 -4.54 -4.72 -20.97
C PHE A 48 -3.55 -3.55 -21.18
N PHE A 49 -2.24 -3.82 -21.21
CA PHE A 49 -1.21 -2.80 -21.46
C PHE A 49 -1.36 -2.11 -22.83
N ARG A 50 -1.71 -2.85 -23.88
CA ARG A 50 -1.87 -2.32 -25.24
C ARG A 50 -3.14 -1.49 -25.38
N ILE A 51 -4.22 -1.88 -24.69
CA ILE A 51 -5.49 -1.15 -24.65
C ILE A 51 -5.36 0.12 -23.81
N LEU A 52 -4.61 0.06 -22.71
CA LEU A 52 -4.33 1.18 -21.84
C LEU A 52 -3.49 2.25 -22.57
N LEU A 53 -2.48 1.84 -23.33
CA LEU A 53 -1.70 2.73 -24.20
C LEU A 53 -2.53 3.26 -25.39
N ASN A 54 -3.42 2.45 -25.98
CA ASN A 54 -4.30 2.90 -27.05
C ASN A 54 -5.36 3.91 -26.57
N ASN A 55 -5.92 3.72 -25.38
CA ASN A 55 -6.86 4.69 -24.77
C ASN A 55 -6.16 5.93 -24.23
N LEU A 56 -4.83 5.91 -24.05
CA LEU A 56 -4.00 7.09 -23.75
C LEU A 56 -3.65 7.89 -25.00
N SER A 57 -3.87 7.32 -26.20
CA SER A 57 -3.73 8.05 -27.45
C SER A 57 -4.81 9.12 -27.53
N ILE A 58 -4.39 10.37 -27.73
CA ILE A 58 -5.23 11.57 -27.82
C ILE A 58 -6.39 11.42 -28.82
N LEU A 59 -6.28 10.51 -29.80
CA LEU A 59 -7.28 10.32 -30.85
C LEU A 59 -8.55 9.57 -30.42
N ASN A 60 -8.54 8.76 -29.35
CA ASN A 60 -9.73 8.00 -28.92
C ASN A 60 -9.65 7.67 -27.42
N MET A 61 -9.66 8.71 -26.60
CA MET A 61 -9.49 8.60 -25.15
C MET A 61 -10.81 8.22 -24.47
N ASN A 62 -10.87 7.03 -23.86
CA ASN A 62 -11.95 6.68 -22.95
C ASN A 62 -11.67 7.31 -21.57
N THR A 63 -12.33 8.44 -21.29
CA THR A 63 -12.15 9.24 -20.06
C THR A 63 -12.31 8.42 -18.79
N THR A 64 -13.21 7.43 -18.79
CA THR A 64 -13.48 6.57 -17.63
C THR A 64 -12.28 5.69 -17.29
N VAL A 65 -11.63 5.09 -18.29
CA VAL A 65 -10.45 4.22 -18.10
C VAL A 65 -9.27 5.03 -17.55
N VAL A 66 -9.08 6.26 -18.03
CA VAL A 66 -8.02 7.17 -17.56
C VAL A 66 -8.23 7.59 -16.10
N ILE A 67 -9.46 7.85 -15.68
CA ILE A 67 -9.78 8.19 -14.28
C ILE A 67 -9.46 7.00 -13.36
N TRP A 68 -9.90 5.79 -13.72
CA TRP A 68 -9.60 4.59 -12.93
C TRP A 68 -8.10 4.27 -12.90
N LEU A 69 -7.38 4.55 -13.98
CA LEU A 69 -5.92 4.41 -14.01
C LEU A 69 -5.25 5.35 -13.01
N CYS A 70 -5.63 6.62 -13.03
CA CYS A 70 -5.07 7.62 -12.12
C CYS A 70 -5.39 7.26 -10.65
N LEU A 71 -6.62 6.79 -10.39
CA LEU A 71 -7.02 6.28 -9.07
C LEU A 71 -6.19 5.07 -8.64
N TYR A 72 -5.94 4.11 -9.54
CA TYR A 72 -5.08 2.96 -9.23
C TYR A 72 -3.64 3.39 -8.95
N ILE A 73 -3.07 4.27 -9.77
CA ILE A 73 -1.69 4.75 -9.58
C ILE A 73 -1.56 5.48 -8.24
N THR A 74 -2.50 6.35 -7.91
CA THR A 74 -2.49 7.10 -6.65
C THR A 74 -2.66 6.20 -5.43
N THR A 75 -3.58 5.23 -5.45
CA THR A 75 -3.76 4.28 -4.34
C THR A 75 -2.57 3.33 -4.20
N PHE A 76 -1.97 2.88 -5.30
CA PHE A 76 -0.77 2.06 -5.30
C PHE A 76 0.44 2.83 -4.75
N LEU A 77 0.63 4.08 -5.18
CA LEU A 77 1.70 4.93 -4.66
C LEU A 77 1.52 5.23 -3.17
N ALA A 78 0.27 5.45 -2.74
CA ALA A 78 -0.06 5.61 -1.33
C ALA A 78 0.24 4.33 -0.53
N LEU A 79 -0.05 3.14 -1.05
CA LEU A 79 0.29 1.85 -0.41
C LEU A 79 1.81 1.69 -0.24
N VAL A 80 2.58 2.02 -1.28
CA VAL A 80 4.04 1.95 -1.24
C VAL A 80 4.60 2.95 -0.23
N ALA A 81 4.17 4.21 -0.29
CA ALA A 81 4.59 5.24 0.66
C ALA A 81 4.24 4.85 2.10
N TYR A 82 3.02 4.36 2.33
CA TYR A 82 2.57 3.90 3.64
C TYR A 82 3.40 2.74 4.18
N SER A 83 3.78 1.79 3.32
CA SER A 83 4.65 0.67 3.69
C SER A 83 6.00 1.16 4.19
N PHE A 84 6.61 2.13 3.51
CA PHE A 84 7.86 2.76 3.98
C PHE A 84 7.68 3.48 5.31
N LEU A 85 6.57 4.19 5.50
CA LEU A 85 6.27 4.86 6.77
C LEU A 85 6.09 3.87 7.92
N CYS A 86 5.42 2.74 7.69
CA CYS A 86 5.25 1.70 8.71
C CYS A 86 6.60 1.08 9.12
N ILE A 87 7.45 0.76 8.15
CA ILE A 87 8.80 0.22 8.42
C ILE A 87 9.64 1.26 9.17
N GLY A 88 9.64 2.52 8.72
CA GLY A 88 10.38 3.61 9.37
C GLY A 88 9.89 3.91 10.79
N GLY A 89 8.58 3.96 11.00
CA GLY A 89 7.99 4.16 12.33
C GLY A 89 8.29 3.01 13.29
N MET A 90 8.21 1.76 12.81
CA MET A 90 8.60 0.59 13.61
C MET A 90 10.10 0.59 13.93
N TRP A 91 10.94 1.03 12.99
CA TRP A 91 12.38 1.14 13.20
C TRP A 91 12.76 2.22 14.24
N ASN A 92 12.08 3.37 14.23
CA ASN A 92 12.27 4.40 15.24
C ASN A 92 11.79 3.92 16.63
N THR A 93 10.64 3.24 16.67
CA THR A 93 10.11 2.64 17.91
C THR A 93 11.04 1.55 18.47
N TYR A 94 11.69 0.77 17.60
CA TYR A 94 12.75 -0.20 17.97
C TYR A 94 13.95 0.47 18.66
N LYS A 95 14.36 1.66 18.20
CA LYS A 95 15.52 2.37 18.76
C LYS A 95 15.25 3.03 20.11
N GLU A 96 14.07 3.58 20.31
CA GLU A 96 13.80 4.49 21.43
C GLU A 96 13.07 3.84 22.62
N TYR A 97 12.16 2.88 22.40
CA TYR A 97 11.17 2.53 23.42
C TYR A 97 11.21 1.08 23.94
N GLU A 98 11.79 0.11 23.21
CA GLU A 98 11.71 -1.30 23.62
C GLU A 98 12.94 -1.83 24.37
N LYS A 99 12.67 -2.42 25.54
CA LYS A 99 13.64 -3.23 26.29
C LYS A 99 14.00 -4.55 25.59
N SER A 100 13.11 -5.12 24.78
CA SER A 100 13.31 -6.42 24.10
C SER A 100 13.57 -6.24 22.61
N LYS A 101 14.86 -6.16 22.23
CA LYS A 101 15.28 -6.01 20.83
C LYS A 101 14.77 -7.14 19.91
N ILE A 102 14.54 -8.33 20.45
CA ILE A 102 14.09 -9.51 19.70
C ILE A 102 12.63 -9.34 19.27
N LEU A 103 11.76 -8.83 20.16
CA LEU A 103 10.33 -8.71 19.87
C LEU A 103 10.07 -7.67 18.76
N ALA A 104 10.67 -6.49 18.87
CA ALA A 104 10.60 -5.50 17.80
C ALA A 104 11.17 -5.99 16.47
N PHE A 105 12.24 -6.78 16.47
CA PHE A 105 12.77 -7.36 15.23
C PHE A 105 11.76 -8.30 14.56
N ILE A 106 11.09 -9.16 15.34
CA ILE A 106 10.01 -10.03 14.85
C ILE A 106 8.85 -9.19 14.29
N CYS A 107 8.44 -8.14 15.01
CA CYS A 107 7.37 -7.26 14.53
C CYS A 107 7.74 -6.53 13.24
N LEU A 108 8.97 -6.03 13.11
CA LEU A 108 9.44 -5.39 11.88
C LEU A 108 9.46 -6.37 10.70
N PHE A 109 9.92 -7.61 10.93
CA PHE A 109 9.90 -8.66 9.93
C PHE A 109 8.46 -9.01 9.49
N LEU A 110 7.52 -9.09 10.44
CA LEU A 110 6.11 -9.31 10.14
C LEU A 110 5.50 -8.15 9.33
N VAL A 111 5.85 -6.89 9.63
CA VAL A 111 5.39 -5.72 8.84
C VAL A 111 5.95 -5.75 7.42
N CYS A 112 7.20 -6.17 7.24
CA CYS A 112 7.76 -6.35 5.90
C CYS A 112 7.02 -7.45 5.11
N ILE A 113 6.69 -8.57 5.76
CA ILE A 113 5.91 -9.66 5.15
C ILE A 113 4.53 -9.16 4.74
N THR A 114 3.81 -8.47 5.63
CA THR A 114 2.46 -7.97 5.32
C THR A 114 2.49 -6.91 4.23
N ALA A 115 3.48 -6.02 4.21
CA ALA A 115 3.69 -5.05 3.13
C ALA A 115 3.96 -5.76 1.79
N TYR A 116 4.82 -6.78 1.77
CA TYR A 116 5.08 -7.57 0.57
C TYR A 116 3.81 -8.26 0.05
N PHE A 117 3.03 -8.90 0.94
CA PHE A 117 1.75 -9.52 0.55
C PHE A 117 0.73 -8.49 0.06
N ALA A 118 0.64 -7.32 0.69
CA ALA A 118 -0.26 -6.25 0.27
C ALA A 118 0.10 -5.73 -1.12
N ILE A 119 1.39 -5.48 -1.39
CA ILE A 119 1.88 -5.06 -2.71
C ILE A 119 1.60 -6.15 -3.74
N LYS A 120 1.97 -7.40 -3.45
CA LYS A 120 1.71 -8.53 -4.37
C LYS A 120 0.22 -8.66 -4.67
N ALA A 121 -0.64 -8.58 -3.66
CA ALA A 121 -2.09 -8.66 -3.84
C ALA A 121 -2.70 -7.46 -4.60
N SER A 122 -2.02 -6.32 -4.66
CA SER A 122 -2.46 -5.15 -5.43
C SER A 122 -2.06 -5.19 -6.91
N ILE A 123 -1.14 -6.09 -7.28
CA ILE A 123 -0.65 -6.27 -8.67
C ILE A 123 -1.40 -7.42 -9.37
N TYR A 124 -1.90 -8.40 -8.62
CA TYR A 124 -2.61 -9.58 -9.15
C TYR A 124 -4.13 -9.45 -9.00
#